data_AF-A0A0F8X743-F1
#
_entry.id   AF-A0A0F8X743-F1
#
_cell.length_a   1.000
_cell.length_b   1.000
_cell.length_c   1.000
_cell.angle_alpha   90.00
_cell.angle_beta   90.00
_cell.angle_gamma   90.00
#
_symmetry.space_group_name_H-M   'P 1'
#
loop_
_entity.id
_entity.type
_entity.pdbx_description
1 polymer ?
#
loop_
_entity_poly.entity_id
_entity_poly.type
_entity_poly.pdbx_seq_one_letter_code
_entity_poly.pdbx_strand_id
1 'polypeptide(L)'
;MNAKELNKKLAEWAEIRYVKHTVQVCGQMIERYEWHYPDGSFHHCAPDFPLSLDACFKWLVPKYIRALEDSGLHTAAAWSRMFSNWLNNMVAITGENPALALCLAIEKQALLKAIQANPNQPVK
;
A
#
# COMPACT_ATOMS: atom_id res chain seq x y z
N MET A 1 -10.85 -6.09 -9.46
CA MET A 1 -10.72 -5.78 -8.02
C MET A 1 -11.22 -4.37 -7.78
N ASN A 2 -11.99 -4.12 -6.71
CA ASN A 2 -12.54 -2.79 -6.43
C ASN A 2 -11.46 -1.88 -5.82
N ALA A 3 -11.48 -0.58 -6.14
CA ALA A 3 -10.55 0.43 -5.59
C ALA A 3 -10.48 0.41 -4.05
N LYS A 4 -11.61 0.16 -3.37
CA LYS A 4 -11.65 0.04 -1.91
C LYS A 4 -10.87 -1.17 -1.38
N GLU A 5 -10.95 -2.30 -2.08
CA GLU A 5 -10.22 -3.53 -1.70
C GLU A 5 -8.73 -3.35 -1.93
N LEU A 6 -8.34 -2.77 -3.08
CA LEU A 6 -6.95 -2.41 -3.38
C LEU A 6 -6.38 -1.48 -2.31
N ASN A 7 -7.11 -0.42 -1.97
CA ASN A 7 -6.67 0.55 -0.97
C ASN A 7 -6.45 -0.10 0.41
N LYS A 8 -7.36 -0.97 0.83
CA LYS A 8 -7.23 -1.71 2.10
C LYS A 8 -6.00 -2.63 2.10
N LYS A 9 -5.81 -3.42 1.03
CA LYS A 9 -4.63 -4.30 0.90
C LYS A 9 -3.32 -3.51 0.95
N LEU A 10 -3.27 -2.36 0.29
CA LEU A 10 -2.09 -1.51 0.28
C LEU A 10 -1.84 -0.85 1.65
N ALA A 11 -2.89 -0.45 2.36
CA ALA A 11 -2.78 0.05 3.73
C ALA A 11 -2.20 -1.03 4.67
N GLU A 12 -2.74 -2.25 4.62
CA GLU A 12 -2.22 -3.39 5.39
C GLU A 12 -0.77 -3.69 5.03
N TRP A 13 -0.45 -3.72 3.73
CA TRP A 13 0.91 -3.91 3.26
C TRP A 13 1.84 -2.80 3.74
N ALA A 14 1.37 -1.56 3.85
CA ALA A 14 2.12 -0.43 4.39
C ALA A 14 2.16 -0.37 5.93
N GLU A 15 1.69 -1.43 6.62
CA GLU A 15 1.59 -1.48 8.09
C GLU A 15 0.68 -0.40 8.70
N ILE A 16 -0.24 0.15 7.91
CA ILE A 16 -1.25 1.10 8.36
C ILE A 16 -2.43 0.31 8.93
N ARG A 17 -2.72 0.52 10.21
CA ARG A 17 -3.68 -0.31 10.96
C ARG A 17 -4.95 0.46 11.25
N TYR A 18 -6.10 -0.19 11.10
CA TYR A 18 -7.36 0.34 11.59
C TYR A 18 -7.58 -0.10 13.03
N VAL A 19 -7.51 0.85 13.96
CA VAL A 19 -7.57 0.61 15.40
C VAL A 19 -8.87 1.15 15.96
N LYS A 20 -9.47 0.38 16.87
CA LYS A 20 -10.67 0.74 17.62
C LYS A 20 -10.27 1.14 19.03
N HIS A 21 -10.72 2.31 19.47
CA HIS A 21 -10.50 2.84 20.80
C HIS A 21 -11.82 3.12 21.49
N THR A 22 -11.88 2.90 22.79
CA THR A 22 -13.04 3.30 23.60
C THR A 22 -12.67 4.54 24.39
N VAL A 23 -13.38 5.65 24.15
CA VAL A 23 -13.15 6.92 24.83
C VAL A 23 -14.37 7.30 25.65
N GLN A 24 -14.17 7.88 26.82
CA GLN A 24 -15.26 8.43 27.61
C GLN A 24 -15.53 9.88 27.20
N VAL A 25 -16.76 10.18 26.78
CA VAL A 25 -17.20 11.54 26.43
C VAL A 25 -18.48 11.82 27.21
N CYS A 26 -18.48 12.86 28.05
CA CYS A 26 -19.62 13.24 28.89
C CYS A 26 -20.19 12.09 29.74
N GLY A 27 -19.32 11.22 30.26
CA GLY A 27 -19.73 10.06 31.07
C GLY A 27 -20.14 8.82 30.28
N GLN A 28 -20.25 8.89 28.95
CA GLN A 28 -20.58 7.76 28.08
C GLN A 28 -19.33 7.18 27.40
N MET A 29 -19.25 5.85 27.31
CA MET A 29 -18.19 5.16 26.56
C MET A 29 -18.55 5.10 25.08
N ILE A 30 -17.74 5.72 24.24
CA ILE A 30 -17.94 5.81 22.79
C ILE A 30 -16.80 5.08 22.09
N GLU A 31 -17.14 4.28 21.10
CA GLU A 31 -16.17 3.64 20.22
C GLU A 31 -15.74 4.62 19.12
N ARG A 32 -14.43 4.84 19.00
CA ARG A 32 -13.80 5.59 17.92
C ARG A 32 -12.91 4.67 17.11
N TYR A 33 -12.78 5.01 15.84
CA TYR A 33 -11.97 4.25 14.90
C TYR A 33 -10.98 5.19 14.22
N GLU A 34 -9.72 4.77 14.20
CA GLU A 34 -8.60 5.59 13.73
C GLU A 34 -7.62 4.72 12.95
N TRP A 35 -7.05 5.29 11.90
CA TRP A 35 -5.97 4.70 11.14
C TRP A 35 -4.65 5.11 11.75
N HIS A 36 -3.87 4.15 12.20
CA HIS A 36 -2.54 4.33 12.78
C HIS A 36 -1.48 4.08 11.72
N TYR A 37 -0.54 5.02 11.58
CA TYR A 37 0.50 5.00 10.58
C TYR A 37 1.86 4.62 11.18
N PRO A 38 2.81 4.10 10.37
CA PRO A 38 4.13 3.70 10.85
C PRO A 38 4.98 4.82 11.49
N ASP A 39 4.70 6.09 11.17
CA ASP A 39 5.38 7.25 11.79
C ASP A 39 4.79 7.65 13.15
N GLY A 40 3.79 6.90 13.65
CA GLY A 40 3.07 7.18 14.89
C GLY A 40 1.91 8.17 14.73
N SER A 41 1.67 8.71 13.53
CA SER A 41 0.49 9.54 13.29
C SER A 41 -0.80 8.72 13.27
N PHE A 42 -1.92 9.37 13.55
CA PHE A 42 -3.24 8.78 13.42
C PHE A 42 -4.22 9.72 12.73
N HIS A 43 -5.13 9.15 11.94
CA HIS A 43 -6.13 9.90 11.18
C HIS A 43 -7.48 9.16 11.19
N HIS A 44 -8.59 9.90 11.12
CA HIS A 44 -9.93 9.30 11.05
C HIS A 44 -10.26 8.71 9.67
N CYS A 45 -9.51 9.08 8.63
CA CYS A 45 -9.72 8.61 7.26
C CYS A 45 -8.55 7.73 6.84
N ALA A 46 -8.85 6.69 6.05
CA ALA A 46 -7.83 5.91 5.38
C ALA A 46 -7.10 6.80 4.36
N PRO A 47 -5.81 6.57 4.09
CA PRO A 47 -5.17 7.17 2.92
C PRO A 47 -5.85 6.64 1.66
N ASP A 48 -6.02 7.49 0.66
CA ASP A 48 -6.61 7.12 -0.64
C ASP A 48 -5.50 6.93 -1.68
N PHE A 49 -4.86 5.76 -1.65
CA PHE A 49 -3.72 5.47 -2.53
C PHE A 49 -4.08 5.48 -4.02
N PRO A 50 -5.22 4.89 -4.47
CA PRO A 50 -5.59 4.94 -5.88
C PRO A 50 -5.76 6.36 -6.44
N LEU A 51 -5.99 7.36 -5.58
CA LEU A 51 -6.21 8.74 -5.99
C LEU A 51 -5.09 9.73 -5.62
N SER A 52 -4.16 9.37 -4.73
CA SER A 52 -3.13 10.27 -4.22
C SER A 52 -1.72 9.71 -4.43
N LEU A 53 -0.98 10.32 -5.36
CA LEU A 53 0.45 10.03 -5.54
C LEU A 53 1.24 10.36 -4.27
N ASP A 54 0.92 11.46 -3.59
CA ASP A 54 1.61 11.84 -2.35
C ASP A 54 1.47 10.75 -1.27
N ALA A 55 0.27 10.17 -1.12
CA ALA A 55 0.07 9.05 -0.21
C ALA A 55 0.90 7.83 -0.64
N CYS A 56 0.94 7.49 -1.93
CA CYS A 56 1.75 6.40 -2.45
C CYS A 56 3.24 6.61 -2.21
N PHE A 57 3.77 7.80 -2.49
CA PHE A 57 5.18 8.12 -2.30
C PHE A 57 5.58 8.22 -0.83
N LYS A 58 4.67 8.65 0.05
CA LYS A 58 4.93 8.68 1.50
C LYS A 58 4.99 7.28 2.10
N TRP A 59 4.04 6.41 1.74
CA TRP A 59 3.82 5.16 2.48
C TRP A 59 4.15 3.89 1.72
N LEU A 60 3.87 3.83 0.42
CA LEU A 60 4.04 2.61 -0.36
C LEU A 60 5.43 2.52 -0.99
N VAL A 61 5.90 3.59 -1.63
CA VAL A 61 7.17 3.60 -2.36
C VAL A 61 8.36 3.26 -1.47
N PRO A 62 8.54 3.82 -0.26
CA PRO A 62 9.70 3.48 0.57
C PRO A 62 9.75 1.99 0.92
N LYS A 63 8.59 1.39 1.24
CA LYS A 63 8.49 -0.05 1.50
C LYS A 63 8.75 -0.87 0.25
N TYR A 64 8.33 -0.36 -0.91
CA TYR A 64 8.52 -1.04 -2.19
C TYR A 64 9.98 -1.08 -2.60
N ILE A 65 10.68 0.04 -2.44
CA ILE A 65 12.11 0.15 -2.69
C ILE A 65 12.89 -0.78 -1.76
N ARG A 66 12.60 -0.76 -0.45
CA ARG A 66 13.22 -1.70 0.51
C ARG A 66 13.01 -3.14 0.10
N ALA A 67 11.79 -3.51 -0.31
CA ALA A 67 11.52 -4.86 -0.77
C ALA A 67 12.34 -5.24 -2.03
N LEU A 68 12.57 -4.31 -2.96
CA LEU A 68 13.44 -4.56 -4.11
C LEU A 68 14.92 -4.67 -3.69
N GLU A 69 15.36 -3.85 -2.73
CA GLU A 69 16.70 -3.93 -2.16
C GLU A 69 16.96 -5.26 -1.44
N ASP A 70 15.99 -5.74 -0.66
CA ASP A 70 16.03 -7.05 0.00
C ASP A 70 16.12 -8.22 -1.01
N SER A 71 15.75 -7.99 -2.27
CA SER A 71 15.91 -8.98 -3.35
C SER A 71 17.27 -8.90 -4.06
N GLY A 72 18.20 -8.10 -3.55
CA GLY A 72 19.58 -7.98 -4.05
C GLY A 72 19.80 -6.86 -5.05
N LEU A 73 18.79 -6.00 -5.31
CA LEU A 73 19.00 -4.81 -6.14
C LEU A 73 19.67 -3.71 -5.31
N HIS A 74 20.65 -3.00 -5.88
CA HIS A 74 21.12 -1.76 -5.28
C HIS A 74 20.04 -0.66 -5.40
N THR A 75 20.08 0.35 -4.54
CA THR A 75 19.05 1.42 -4.44
C THR A 75 18.68 2.05 -5.78
N ALA A 76 19.66 2.46 -6.59
CA ALA A 76 19.37 3.06 -7.90
C ALA A 76 18.61 2.11 -8.85
N ALA A 77 18.94 0.81 -8.86
CA ALA A 77 18.24 -0.18 -9.67
C ALA A 77 16.86 -0.51 -9.12
N ALA A 78 16.67 -0.47 -7.79
CA ALA A 78 15.36 -0.60 -7.17
C ALA A 78 14.42 0.54 -7.62
N TRP A 79 14.91 1.79 -7.62
CA TRP A 79 14.16 2.94 -8.13
C TRP A 79 13.86 2.81 -9.62
N SER A 80 14.87 2.51 -10.45
CA SER A 80 14.65 2.30 -11.89
C SER A 80 13.63 1.20 -12.15
N ARG A 81 13.72 0.06 -11.45
CA ARG A 81 12.75 -1.04 -11.57
C ARG A 81 11.34 -0.62 -11.16
N MET A 82 11.20 0.13 -10.07
CA MET A 82 9.90 0.66 -9.64
C MET A 82 9.28 1.55 -10.72
N PHE A 83 10.04 2.51 -11.24
CA PHE A 83 9.55 3.41 -12.30
C PHE A 83 9.20 2.65 -13.58
N SER A 84 10.02 1.68 -14.00
CA SER A 84 9.69 0.84 -15.16
C SER A 84 8.39 0.05 -14.95
N ASN A 85 8.19 -0.54 -13.76
CA ASN A 85 6.96 -1.25 -13.44
C ASN A 85 5.74 -0.31 -13.44
N TRP A 86 5.89 0.89 -12.88
CA TRP A 86 4.83 1.89 -12.87
C TRP A 86 4.49 2.36 -14.29
N LEU A 87 5.48 2.71 -15.10
CA LEU A 87 5.28 3.12 -16.50
C LEU A 87 4.60 2.03 -17.34
N ASN A 88 5.00 0.77 -17.16
CA ASN A 88 4.35 -0.35 -17.85
C ASN A 88 2.86 -0.48 -17.50
N ASN A 89 2.49 -0.22 -16.23
CA ASN A 89 1.07 -0.20 -15.83
C ASN A 89 0.36 1.05 -16.35
N MET A 90 1.01 2.21 -16.35
CA MET A 90 0.44 3.44 -16.95
C MET A 90 0.06 3.25 -18.42
N VAL A 91 0.93 2.60 -19.19
CA VAL A 91 0.67 2.31 -20.61
C VAL A 91 -0.47 1.30 -20.78
N ALA A 92 -0.59 0.32 -19.88
CA ALA A 92 -1.63 -0.69 -19.94
C ALA A 92 -3.03 -0.16 -19.57
N ILE A 93 -3.10 0.94 -18.82
CA ILE A 93 -4.34 1.46 -18.22
C ILE A 93 -4.65 2.86 -18.77
N THR A 94 -4.61 3.01 -20.09
CA THR A 94 -4.75 4.29 -20.81
C THR A 94 -5.89 5.16 -20.25
N GLY A 95 -5.56 6.36 -19.75
CA GLY A 95 -6.52 7.35 -19.26
C GLY A 95 -6.84 7.29 -17.76
N GLU A 96 -6.25 6.35 -17.01
CA GLU A 96 -6.47 6.25 -15.56
C GLU A 96 -5.48 7.06 -14.71
N ASN A 97 -5.84 7.25 -13.44
CA ASN A 97 -5.08 8.01 -12.46
C ASN A 97 -3.66 7.42 -12.28
N PRO A 98 -2.59 8.24 -12.38
CA PRO A 98 -1.22 7.77 -12.17
C PRO A 98 -1.00 7.06 -10.82
N ALA A 99 -1.71 7.47 -9.78
CA ALA A 99 -1.64 6.84 -8.46
C ALA A 99 -2.21 5.42 -8.48
N LEU A 100 -3.29 5.18 -9.23
CA LEU A 100 -3.87 3.85 -9.42
C LEU A 100 -2.91 2.92 -10.18
N ALA A 101 -2.27 3.40 -11.24
CA ALA A 101 -1.27 2.62 -11.97
C ALA A 101 -0.08 2.22 -11.07
N LEU A 102 0.36 3.12 -10.17
CA LEU A 102 1.39 2.82 -9.18
C LEU A 102 0.92 1.78 -8.17
N CYS A 103 -0.30 1.93 -7.65
CA CYS A 103 -0.93 0.98 -6.74
C CYS A 103 -0.98 -0.45 -7.32
N LEU A 104 -1.38 -0.58 -8.59
CA LEU A 104 -1.45 -1.86 -9.29
C LEU A 104 -0.06 -2.45 -9.54
N ALA A 105 0.93 -1.62 -9.88
CA ALA A 105 2.31 -2.06 -10.02
C ALA A 105 2.87 -2.63 -8.71
N ILE A 106 2.61 -1.96 -7.58
CA ILE A 106 3.03 -2.39 -6.25
C ILE A 106 2.29 -3.67 -5.84
N GLU A 107 0.96 -3.74 -6.02
CA GLU A 107 0.19 -4.93 -5.69
C GLU A 107 0.70 -6.16 -6.46
N LYS A 108 0.92 -6.03 -7.76
CA LYS A 108 1.43 -7.13 -8.60
C LYS A 108 2.76 -7.66 -8.08
N GLN A 109 3.67 -6.79 -7.65
CA GLN A 109 4.96 -7.22 -7.10
C GLN A 109 4.84 -7.78 -5.68
N ALA A 110 3.97 -7.22 -4.83
CA ALA A 110 3.71 -7.73 -3.48
C ALA A 110 3.12 -9.16 -3.54
N LEU A 111 2.22 -9.43 -4.49
CA LEU A 111 1.65 -10.74 -4.75
C LEU A 111 2.70 -11.75 -5.24
N LEU A 112 3.64 -11.34 -6.10
CA LEU A 112 4.72 -12.21 -6.57
C LEU A 112 5.63 -12.68 -5.42
N LYS A 113 5.91 -11.81 -4.44
CA LYS A 113 6.68 -12.20 -3.25
C LYS A 113 5.90 -13.14 -2.32
N ALA A 114 4.59 -12.95 -2.16
CA ALA A 114 3.76 -13.86 -1.37
C ALA A 114 3.74 -15.28 -1.97
N ILE A 115 3.74 -15.39 -3.30
CA ILE A 115 3.83 -16.68 -4.02
C ILE A 115 5.22 -17.31 -3.86
N GLN A 116 6.29 -16.53 -3.96
CA GLN A 116 7.67 -17.03 -3.78
C GLN A 116 8.01 -17.41 -2.33
N ALA A 117 7.37 -16.77 -1.35
CA ALA A 117 7.54 -17.08 0.08
C ALA A 117 6.76 -18.32 0.53
N ASN A 118 5.80 -18.83 -0.26
CA ASN A 118 5.04 -20.03 0.07
C ASN A 118 4.80 -20.94 -1.16
N PRO A 119 5.80 -21.74 -1.56
CA PRO A 119 5.70 -22.61 -2.73
C PRO A 119 4.63 -23.72 -2.62
N ASN A 120 3.95 -23.87 -1.47
CA ASN A 120 3.02 -24.96 -1.18
C ASN A 120 1.56 -24.53 -0.94
N GLN A 121 1.17 -23.27 -1.20
CA GLN A 121 -0.24 -22.87 -1.09
C GLN A 121 -0.97 -23.00 -2.44
N PRO A 122 -1.98 -23.89 -2.56
CA PRO A 122 -2.78 -23.96 -3.77
C PRO A 122 -3.67 -22.72 -3.91
N VAL A 123 -3.67 -22.16 -5.12
CA VAL A 123 -4.62 -21.15 -5.57
C VAL A 123 -6.03 -21.73 -5.41
N LYS A 124 -6.86 -21.12 -4.57
CA LYS A 124 -8.32 -21.35 -4.52
C LYS A 124 -9.02 -20.27 -5.32
#